data_AF-A0A210QDR4-F1
#
_entry.id   AF-A0A210QDR4-F1
#
_cell.length_a   1.000
_cell.length_b   1.000
_cell.length_c   1.000
_cell.angle_alpha   90.00
_cell.angle_beta   90.00
_cell.angle_gamma   90.00
#
_symmetry.space_group_name_H-M   'P 1'
#
loop_
_entity.id
_entity.type
_entity.pdbx_description
1 polymer ?
#
loop_
_entity_poly.entity_id
_entity_poly.type
_entity_poly.pdbx_seq_one_letter_code
_entity_poly.pdbx_strand_id
1 'polypeptide(L)'
;MGSILLLGRFIPAIKRILKEEMKRVHEGSNIQEEDYADSILTFASFKQNCYARYLDCMKDVFLHEKAINCDVISLSDGTVAKLLDFQKPGRPLVVNFGSCT
;
A
#
# COMPACT_ATOMS: atom_id res chain seq x y z
N MET A 1 23.62 -23.92 15.00
CA MET A 1 22.18 -24.27 14.92
C MET A 1 21.34 -23.33 15.82
N GLY A 2 21.40 -22.01 15.64
CA GLY A 2 20.68 -21.04 16.49
C GLY A 2 19.64 -20.17 15.77
N SER A 3 19.77 -19.98 14.46
CA SER A 3 18.98 -18.97 13.72
C SER A 3 17.65 -19.48 13.14
N ILE A 4 17.48 -20.79 12.96
CA ILE A 4 16.24 -21.38 12.39
C ILE A 4 15.10 -21.44 13.42
N LEU A 5 15.41 -21.63 14.71
CA LEU A 5 14.43 -21.70 15.79
C LEU A 5 13.79 -20.34 16.13
N LEU A 6 14.50 -19.24 15.89
CA LEU A 6 13.96 -17.89 16.06
C LEU A 6 12.93 -17.57 14.98
N LEU A 7 13.21 -17.88 13.71
CA LEU A 7 12.27 -17.69 12.61
C LEU A 7 10.96 -18.46 12.86
N GLY A 8 11.03 -19.70 13.33
CA GLY A 8 9.85 -20.52 13.65
C GLY A 8 8.95 -19.96 14.77
N ARG A 9 9.48 -19.11 15.66
CA ARG A 9 8.70 -18.41 16.70
C ARG A 9 8.16 -17.06 16.26
N PHE A 10 8.86 -16.37 15.35
CA PHE A 10 8.39 -15.10 14.78
C PHE A 10 7.27 -15.30 13.77
N ILE A 11 7.30 -16.37 12.97
CA ILE A 11 6.28 -16.66 11.94
C ILE A 11 4.85 -16.75 12.54
N PRO A 12 4.57 -17.50 13.62
CA PRO A 12 3.24 -17.57 14.23
C PRO A 12 2.79 -16.24 14.84
N ALA A 13 3.70 -15.51 15.49
CA ALA A 13 3.38 -14.24 16.13
C ALA A 13 3.04 -13.15 15.09
N ILE A 14 3.82 -13.06 14.01
CA ILE A 14 3.58 -12.15 12.89
C ILE A 14 2.28 -12.54 12.17
N LYS A 15 2.02 -13.84 11.98
CA LYS A 15 0.76 -14.34 11.41
C LYS A 15 -0.45 -13.87 12.22
N ARG A 16 -0.36 -13.89 13.55
CA ARG A 16 -1.44 -13.42 14.44
C ARG A 16 -1.68 -11.92 14.31
N ILE A 17 -0.61 -11.12 14.29
CA ILE A 17 -0.69 -9.66 14.15
C ILE A 17 -1.29 -9.26 12.79
N LEU A 18 -0.81 -9.86 11.70
CA LEU A 18 -1.33 -9.59 10.35
C LEU A 18 -2.80 -9.99 10.20
N LYS A 19 -3.20 -11.10 10.83
CA LYS A 19 -4.59 -11.57 10.84
C LYS A 19 -5.52 -10.58 11.56
N GLU A 20 -5.08 -10.03 12.69
CA GLU A 20 -5.84 -9.04 13.45
C GLU A 20 -5.95 -7.70 12.73
N GLU A 21 -4.90 -7.23 12.07
CA GLU A 21 -4.97 -6.01 11.25
C GLU A 21 -5.86 -6.18 10.01
N MET A 22 -5.75 -7.31 9.30
CA MET A 22 -6.60 -7.56 8.13
C MET A 22 -8.06 -7.68 8.52
N LYS A 23 -8.37 -8.30 9.67
CA LYS A 23 -9.72 -8.34 10.21
C LYS A 23 -10.27 -6.92 10.41
N ARG A 24 -9.46 -6.00 10.94
CA ARG A 24 -9.84 -4.59 11.10
C ARG A 24 -10.02 -3.84 9.77
N VAL A 25 -9.19 -4.11 8.77
CA VAL A 25 -9.30 -3.48 7.44
C VAL A 25 -10.53 -3.99 6.68
N HIS A 26 -10.91 -5.24 6.90
CA HIS A 26 -12.04 -5.90 6.23
C HIS A 26 -13.33 -5.91 7.07
N GLU A 27 -13.32 -5.31 8.26
CA GLU A 27 -14.50 -5.12 9.11
C GLU A 27 -15.54 -4.29 8.37
N GLY A 28 -16.60 -4.96 7.88
CA GLY A 28 -17.67 -4.36 7.06
C GLY A 28 -17.72 -4.86 5.61
N SER A 29 -16.76 -5.69 5.18
CA SER A 29 -16.79 -6.38 3.89
C SER A 29 -17.30 -7.82 4.02
N ASN A 30 -17.79 -8.41 2.93
CA ASN A 30 -18.26 -9.81 2.90
C ASN A 30 -17.12 -10.83 2.70
N ILE A 31 -15.87 -10.44 2.98
CA ILE A 31 -14.68 -11.26 2.76
C ILE A 31 -14.46 -12.14 4.00
N GLN A 32 -14.52 -13.46 3.81
CA GLN A 32 -14.35 -14.43 4.88
C GLN A 32 -12.88 -14.61 5.22
N GLU A 33 -12.61 -15.05 6.45
CA GLU A 33 -11.24 -15.29 6.93
C GLU A 33 -10.45 -16.26 6.02
N GLU A 34 -11.18 -17.21 5.45
CA GLU A 34 -10.72 -18.28 4.56
C GLU A 34 -10.15 -17.72 3.24
N ASP A 35 -10.71 -16.61 2.75
CA ASP A 35 -10.38 -16.02 1.45
C ASP A 35 -9.00 -15.34 1.44
N TYR A 36 -8.52 -14.89 2.62
CA TYR A 36 -7.24 -14.20 2.74
C TYR A 36 -6.20 -14.96 3.57
N ALA A 37 -6.60 -15.92 4.41
CA ALA A 37 -5.67 -16.63 5.29
C ALA A 37 -4.55 -17.37 4.53
N ASP A 38 -4.86 -17.92 3.36
CA ASP A 38 -3.91 -18.68 2.53
C ASP A 38 -3.16 -17.83 1.51
N SER A 39 -3.72 -16.71 1.05
CA SER A 39 -3.05 -15.81 0.11
C SER A 39 -1.93 -14.98 0.76
N ILE A 40 -1.99 -14.77 2.08
CA ILE A 40 -0.97 -14.04 2.86
C ILE A 40 0.24 -14.92 3.21
N LEU A 41 0.13 -16.25 3.10
CA LEU A 41 1.17 -17.18 3.53
C LEU A 41 2.35 -17.34 2.55
N THR A 42 2.25 -16.84 1.33
CA THR A 42 3.38 -16.82 0.39
C THR A 42 4.34 -15.68 0.73
N PHE A 43 5.64 -15.97 0.73
CA PHE A 43 6.69 -14.96 0.94
C PHE A 43 6.58 -13.76 -0.04
N ALA A 44 6.05 -14.01 -1.25
CA ALA A 44 5.72 -12.97 -2.21
C ALA A 44 4.67 -11.98 -1.68
N SER A 45 3.58 -12.47 -1.08
CA SER A 45 2.52 -11.65 -0.50
C SER A 45 3.00 -10.88 0.73
N PHE A 46 3.85 -11.49 1.56
CA PHE A 46 4.48 -10.80 2.69
C PHE A 46 5.40 -9.67 2.20
N LYS A 47 6.24 -9.92 1.19
CA LYS A 47 7.11 -8.90 0.59
C LYS A 47 6.30 -7.74 0.00
N GLN A 48 5.19 -8.04 -0.69
CA GLN A 48 4.31 -7.01 -1.23
C GLN A 48 3.62 -6.20 -0.12
N ASN A 49 3.15 -6.84 0.95
CA ASN A 49 2.56 -6.13 2.09
C ASN A 49 3.59 -5.24 2.81
N CYS A 50 4.82 -5.73 3.02
CA CYS A 50 5.89 -4.91 3.59
C CYS A 50 6.25 -3.74 2.69
N TYR A 51 6.28 -3.94 1.37
CA TYR A 51 6.54 -2.87 0.41
C TYR A 51 5.40 -1.84 0.37
N ALA A 52 4.15 -2.29 0.36
CA ALA A 52 2.98 -1.42 0.45
C ALA A 52 2.98 -0.60 1.75
N ARG A 53 3.26 -1.23 2.89
CA ARG A 53 3.36 -0.53 4.18
C ARG A 53 4.54 0.44 4.23
N TYR A 54 5.68 0.08 3.63
CA TYR A 54 6.82 0.99 3.47
C TYR A 54 6.44 2.21 2.63
N LEU A 55 5.74 2.01 1.51
CA LEU A 55 5.22 3.10 0.69
C LEU A 55 4.23 3.96 1.48
N ASP A 56 3.34 3.36 2.27
CA ASP A 56 2.41 4.09 3.14
C ASP A 56 3.12 4.92 4.21
N CYS A 57 4.18 4.39 4.85
CA CYS A 57 4.99 5.17 5.79
C CYS A 57 5.76 6.31 5.09
N MET A 58 6.05 6.17 3.80
CA MET A 58 6.67 7.21 2.98
C MET A 58 5.64 8.20 2.38
N LYS A 59 4.33 8.01 2.62
CA LYS A 59 3.26 8.93 2.19
C LYS A 59 3.10 10.13 3.10
N ASP A 60 3.92 10.30 4.14
CA ASP A 60 3.89 11.52 4.95
C ASP A 60 4.26 12.72 4.07
N VAL A 61 3.24 13.44 3.60
CA VAL A 61 3.37 14.68 2.84
C VAL A 61 3.07 15.84 3.78
N PHE A 62 4.07 16.70 3.98
CA PHE A 62 3.92 17.88 4.82
C PHE A 62 3.49 19.09 3.99
N LEU A 63 2.66 19.96 4.58
CA LEU A 63 2.32 21.24 3.97
C LEU A 63 3.58 22.09 3.80
N HIS A 64 3.73 22.75 2.65
CA HIS A 64 4.90 23.55 2.24
C HIS A 64 6.14 22.77 1.82
N GLU A 65 6.15 21.44 1.95
CA GLU A 65 7.21 20.62 1.38
C GLU A 65 7.00 20.40 -0.13
N LYS A 66 8.04 19.88 -0.79
CA LYS A 66 8.00 19.58 -2.22
C LYS A 66 6.91 18.55 -2.51
N ALA A 67 5.97 18.90 -3.39
CA ALA A 67 4.95 17.97 -3.86
C ALA A 67 5.60 16.75 -4.54
N ILE A 68 5.10 15.56 -4.21
CA ILE A 68 5.58 14.30 -4.79
C ILE A 68 5.20 14.26 -6.28
N ASN A 69 6.19 14.06 -7.14
CA ASN A 69 5.98 13.91 -8.57
C ASN A 69 5.82 12.42 -8.96
N CYS A 70 4.71 11.82 -8.54
CA CYS A 70 4.42 10.40 -8.78
C CYS A 70 4.00 10.12 -10.22
N ASP A 71 4.12 8.86 -10.62
CA ASP A 71 3.59 8.35 -11.89
C ASP A 71 2.06 8.24 -11.84
N VAL A 72 1.43 8.67 -12.93
CA VAL A 72 -0.02 8.57 -13.18
C VAL A 72 -0.26 8.08 -14.60
N ILE A 73 -1.43 7.51 -14.87
CA ILE A 73 -1.81 7.07 -16.21
C ILE A 73 -2.67 8.17 -16.85
N SER A 74 -2.22 8.67 -18.00
CA SER A 74 -2.95 9.65 -18.79
C SER A 74 -4.16 8.99 -19.48
N LEU A 75 -5.35 9.60 -19.34
CA LEU A 75 -6.57 9.06 -19.96
C LEU A 75 -6.66 9.34 -21.47
N SER A 76 -5.87 10.29 -22.00
CA SER A 76 -5.91 10.61 -23.43
C SER A 76 -5.34 9.50 -24.31
N ASP A 77 -4.29 8.84 -23.83
CA ASP A 77 -3.41 7.98 -24.60
C ASP A 77 -2.95 6.73 -23.83
N GLY A 78 -3.35 6.59 -22.56
CA GLY A 78 -3.02 5.43 -21.72
C GLY A 78 -1.54 5.36 -21.32
N THR A 79 -0.76 6.40 -21.57
CA THR A 79 0.67 6.44 -21.28
C THR A 79 0.93 6.85 -19.83
N VAL A 80 2.13 6.50 -19.34
CA VAL A 80 2.61 6.96 -18.04
C VAL A 80 3.05 8.42 -18.16
N ALA A 81 2.49 9.27 -17.30
CA ALA A 81 2.86 10.67 -17.13
C ALA A 81 3.20 10.96 -15.66
N LYS A 82 3.77 12.13 -15.35
CA LYS A 82 3.99 12.55 -13.97
C LYS A 82 2.90 13.50 -13.49
N LEU A 83 2.56 13.44 -12.19
CA LEU A 83 1.51 14.28 -11.60
C LEU A 83 1.74 15.78 -11.86
N LEU A 84 2.98 16.26 -11.74
CA LEU A 84 3.30 17.68 -11.90
C LEU A 84 3.42 18.12 -13.37
N ASP A 85 3.39 17.19 -14.34
CA ASP A 85 3.35 17.55 -15.77
C ASP A 85 2.03 18.26 -16.13
N PHE A 86 0.98 18.06 -15.32
CA PHE A 86 -0.32 18.73 -15.46
C PHE A 86 -0.34 20.15 -14.85
N GLN A 87 0.74 20.58 -14.18
CA GLN A 87 0.83 21.92 -13.61
C GLN A 87 1.12 22.96 -14.69
N LYS A 88 0.31 24.02 -14.72
CA LYS A 88 0.57 25.19 -15.59
C LYS A 88 1.45 26.21 -14.85
N PRO A 89 2.44 26.84 -15.51
CA PRO A 89 3.27 27.87 -14.89
C PRO A 89 2.44 28.98 -14.22
N GLY A 90 2.79 29.32 -12.98
CA GLY A 90 2.12 30.36 -12.19
C GLY A 90 0.72 30.02 -11.69
N ARG A 91 0.22 28.79 -11.90
CA ARG A 91 -1.11 28.36 -11.46
C ARG A 91 -1.00 27.21 -10.44
N PRO A 92 -1.76 27.26 -9.34
CA PRO A 92 -1.92 26.11 -8.46
C PRO A 92 -2.51 24.91 -9.22
N LEU A 93 -1.98 23.73 -8.96
CA LEU A 93 -2.58 22.45 -9.37
C LEU A 93 -3.33 21.88 -8.16
N VAL A 94 -4.65 21.72 -8.29
CA VAL A 94 -5.50 21.10 -7.27
C VAL A 94 -5.76 19.66 -7.70
N VAL A 95 -5.49 18.71 -6.80
CA VAL A 95 -5.65 17.27 -7.06
C VAL A 95 -6.78 16.72 -6.20
N ASN A 96 -7.68 15.97 -6.81
CA ASN A 96 -8.79 15.30 -6.13
C ASN A 96 -8.72 13.80 -6.44
N PHE A 97 -8.33 12.99 -5.44
CA PHE A 97 -8.25 11.54 -5.57
C PHE A 97 -9.60 10.92 -5.18
N GLY A 98 -10.08 9.98 -5.99
CA GLY A 98 -11.31 9.23 -5.72
C GLY A 98 -11.47 8.05 -6.67
N SER A 99 -12.42 7.18 -6.36
CA SER A 99 -12.87 6.09 -7.22
C SER A 99 -14.40 6.08 -7.24
N CYS A 100 -14.98 5.56 -8.32
CA CYS A 100 -16.39 5.19 -8.29
C CYS A 100 -16.55 3.97 -7.38
N THR A 101 -17.51 4.02 -6.46
CA THR A 101 -18.06 2.84 -5.78
C THR A 101 -19.02 2.09 -6.68
#